data_AF-A0A2N7K0T1-F1
#
_entry.id   AF-A0A2N7K0T1-F1
#
_cell.length_a   1.000
_cell.length_b   1.000
_cell.length_c   1.000
_cell.angle_alpha   90.00
_cell.angle_beta   90.00
_cell.angle_gamma   90.00
#
_symmetry.space_group_name_H-M   'P 1'
#
loop_
_entity.id
_entity.type
_entity.pdbx_description
1 polymer ?
#
loop_
_entity_poly.entity_id
_entity_poly.type
_entity_poly.pdbx_seq_one_letter_code
_entity_poly.pdbx_strand_id
1 'polypeptide(L)'
;MGRASAAQAIITRQKIIDAAFDIALNEGFDKATFAYIAKKAGVSKSGINAHFDRKADIAKELEPLFVKIINEHLNYESTAAFSKTWQKAIDSEPNFVAAIIAFGPIMPTEKGIKGLQSKIQGEEQEVLDCIYHCIGYAVCNIQSRQSV
;
A
#
# COMPACT_ATOMS: atom_id res chain seq x y z
N MET A 1 -9.21 -34.89 -10.74
CA MET A 1 -9.26 -33.73 -9.82
C MET A 1 -10.28 -32.74 -10.37
N GLY A 2 -11.36 -32.49 -9.64
CA GLY A 2 -12.49 -31.66 -10.10
C GLY A 2 -12.07 -30.21 -10.29
N ARG A 3 -12.51 -29.59 -11.39
CA ARG A 3 -12.36 -28.15 -11.60
C ARG A 3 -13.03 -27.43 -10.43
N ALA A 4 -12.29 -26.62 -9.69
CA ALA A 4 -12.90 -25.67 -8.76
C ALA A 4 -13.94 -24.85 -9.54
N SER A 5 -15.13 -24.66 -8.97
CA SER A 5 -16.13 -23.80 -9.61
C SER A 5 -15.54 -22.39 -9.77
N ALA A 6 -16.00 -21.63 -10.76
CA ALA A 6 -15.56 -20.25 -10.96
C ALA A 6 -15.72 -19.42 -9.66
N ALA A 7 -16.80 -19.66 -8.91
CA ALA A 7 -17.03 -19.06 -7.60
C ALA A 7 -15.95 -19.42 -6.57
N GLN A 8 -15.54 -20.69 -6.50
CA GLN A 8 -14.49 -21.13 -5.58
C GLN A 8 -13.13 -20.54 -5.94
N ALA A 9 -12.84 -20.37 -7.24
CA ALA A 9 -11.63 -19.72 -7.72
C ALA A 9 -11.58 -18.24 -7.28
N ILE A 10 -12.69 -17.50 -7.38
CA ILE A 10 -12.78 -16.09 -6.92
C ILE A 10 -12.53 -15.99 -5.41
N ILE A 11 -13.19 -16.84 -4.61
CA ILE A 11 -13.01 -16.86 -3.14
C ILE A 11 -11.55 -17.15 -2.77
N THR A 12 -10.92 -18.11 -3.46
CA THR A 12 -9.53 -18.49 -3.19
C THR A 12 -8.57 -17.37 -3.56
N ARG A 13 -8.80 -16.71 -4.70
CA ARG A 13 -8.04 -15.53 -5.11
C ARG A 13 -8.14 -14.41 -4.08
N GLN A 14 -9.34 -14.13 -3.55
CA GLN A 14 -9.52 -13.11 -2.53
C GLN A 14 -8.79 -13.44 -1.23
N LYS A 15 -8.84 -14.70 -0.75
CA LYS A 15 -8.07 -15.13 0.44
C LYS A 15 -6.57 -14.90 0.29
N ILE A 16 -6.03 -15.10 -0.91
CA ILE A 16 -4.62 -14.85 -1.20
C ILE A 16 -4.31 -13.34 -1.09
N ILE A 17 -5.18 -12.50 -1.66
CA ILE A 17 -5.05 -11.03 -1.60
C ILE A 17 -5.14 -10.55 -0.15
N ASP A 18 -6.13 -11.01 0.62
CA ASP A 18 -6.33 -10.62 2.01
C ASP A 18 -5.13 -11.01 2.88
N ALA A 19 -4.60 -12.23 2.71
CA ALA A 19 -3.41 -12.68 3.42
C ALA A 19 -2.16 -11.88 3.03
N ALA A 20 -1.99 -11.56 1.75
CA ALA A 20 -0.88 -10.75 1.27
C ALA A 20 -0.95 -9.32 1.80
N PHE A 21 -2.15 -8.73 1.82
CA PHE A 21 -2.41 -7.41 2.38
C PHE A 21 -2.09 -7.37 3.87
N ASP A 22 -2.56 -8.35 4.64
CA ASP A 22 -2.32 -8.42 6.07
C ASP A 22 -0.83 -8.61 6.42
N ILE A 23 -0.08 -9.39 5.63
CA ILE A 23 1.40 -9.47 5.78
C ILE A 23 2.03 -8.13 5.42
N ALA A 24 1.65 -7.53 4.29
CA ALA A 24 2.27 -6.31 3.81
C ALA A 24 2.07 -5.13 4.77
N LEU A 25 0.86 -5.00 5.34
CA LEU A 25 0.51 -3.94 6.27
C LEU A 25 1.20 -4.11 7.64
N ASN A 26 1.24 -5.32 8.18
CA ASN A 26 1.73 -5.54 9.56
C ASN A 26 3.21 -5.93 9.65
N GLU A 27 3.76 -6.57 8.62
CA GLU A 27 5.11 -7.16 8.63
C GLU A 27 6.01 -6.60 7.52
N GLY A 28 5.46 -5.79 6.62
CA GLY A 28 6.13 -5.26 5.45
C GLY A 28 6.06 -6.17 4.22
N PHE A 29 6.02 -5.58 3.03
CA PHE A 29 5.82 -6.32 1.78
C PHE A 29 6.96 -7.31 1.46
N ASP A 30 8.18 -7.10 1.96
CA ASP A 30 9.30 -8.03 1.77
C ASP A 30 9.01 -9.41 2.36
N LYS A 31 8.29 -9.46 3.49
CA LYS A 31 7.89 -10.71 4.15
C LYS A 31 6.81 -11.47 3.37
N ALA A 32 6.05 -10.81 2.50
CA ALA A 32 4.97 -11.39 1.70
C ALA A 32 5.49 -12.31 0.57
N THR A 33 6.17 -13.39 0.94
CA THR A 33 6.62 -14.44 0.01
C THR A 33 5.45 -15.34 -0.38
N PHE A 34 5.49 -15.95 -1.57
CA PHE A 34 4.44 -16.88 -2.02
C PHE A 34 4.18 -18.01 -1.02
N ALA A 35 5.24 -18.57 -0.43
CA ALA A 35 5.11 -19.63 0.56
C ALA A 35 4.40 -19.14 1.83
N TYR A 36 4.73 -17.93 2.29
CA TYR A 36 4.12 -17.38 3.49
C TYR A 36 2.66 -16.97 3.25
N ILE A 37 2.38 -16.29 2.14
CA ILE A 37 1.02 -15.95 1.72
C ILE A 37 0.17 -17.21 1.59
N ALA A 38 0.66 -18.26 0.92
CA ALA A 38 -0.08 -19.51 0.75
C ALA A 38 -0.41 -20.15 2.11
N LYS A 39 0.57 -20.21 3.02
CA LYS A 39 0.37 -20.71 4.38
C LYS A 39 -0.70 -19.90 5.12
N LYS A 40 -0.62 -18.57 5.07
CA LYS A 40 -1.55 -17.67 5.78
C LYS A 40 -2.96 -17.69 5.19
N ALA A 41 -3.09 -17.79 3.87
CA ALA A 41 -4.37 -17.92 3.16
C ALA A 41 -5.00 -19.32 3.28
N GLY A 42 -4.28 -20.31 3.83
CA GLY A 42 -4.74 -21.69 3.92
C GLY A 42 -4.84 -22.39 2.56
N VAL A 43 -3.97 -22.05 1.61
CA VAL A 43 -3.94 -22.63 0.26
C VAL A 43 -2.63 -23.39 0.01
N SER A 44 -2.65 -24.32 -0.93
CA SER A 44 -1.43 -25.04 -1.33
C SER A 44 -0.48 -24.13 -2.14
N LYS A 45 0.79 -24.53 -2.25
CA LYS A 45 1.76 -23.85 -3.13
C LYS A 45 1.33 -23.87 -4.60
N SER A 46 0.72 -24.94 -5.09
CA SER A 46 0.17 -24.96 -6.46
C SER A 46 -1.09 -24.10 -6.57
N GLY A 47 -1.85 -23.95 -5.49
CA GLY A 47 -3.05 -23.13 -5.42
C GLY A 47 -2.75 -21.64 -5.63
N ILE A 48 -1.72 -21.10 -4.97
CA ILE A 48 -1.31 -19.72 -5.21
C ILE A 48 -0.80 -19.51 -6.63
N ASN A 49 0.01 -20.45 -7.15
CA ASN A 49 0.53 -20.38 -8.53
C ASN A 49 -0.56 -20.49 -9.60
N ALA A 50 -1.74 -21.03 -9.28
CA ALA A 50 -2.87 -21.06 -10.20
C ALA A 50 -3.58 -19.69 -10.34
N HIS A 51 -3.32 -18.75 -9.41
CA HIS A 51 -3.96 -17.43 -9.39
C HIS A 51 -2.98 -16.28 -9.67
N PHE A 52 -1.70 -16.46 -9.32
CA PHE A 52 -0.67 -15.45 -9.48
C PHE A 52 0.63 -16.08 -9.95
N ASP A 53 1.21 -15.56 -11.02
CA ASP A 53 2.48 -16.07 -11.55
C ASP A 53 3.68 -15.50 -10.80
N ARG A 54 3.58 -14.24 -10.34
CA ARG A 54 4.69 -13.51 -9.70
C ARG A 54 4.22 -12.65 -8.54
N LYS A 55 5.15 -12.33 -7.62
CA LYS A 55 4.93 -11.39 -6.52
C LYS A 55 4.48 -10.01 -7.00
N ALA A 56 4.96 -9.56 -8.16
CA ALA A 56 4.53 -8.31 -8.78
C ALA A 56 3.04 -8.31 -9.18
N ASP A 57 2.46 -9.47 -9.51
CA ASP A 57 1.04 -9.55 -9.88
C ASP A 57 0.16 -9.47 -8.63
N ILE A 58 0.63 -9.96 -7.47
CA ILE A 58 0.00 -9.70 -6.17
C ILE A 58 0.14 -8.22 -5.79
N ALA A 59 1.32 -7.61 -5.98
CA ALA A 59 1.55 -6.20 -5.67
C ALA A 59 0.52 -5.27 -6.36
N LYS A 60 0.19 -5.55 -7.63
CA LYS A 60 -0.83 -4.80 -8.38
C LYS A 60 -2.21 -4.87 -7.76
N GLU A 61 -2.59 -5.99 -7.17
CA GLU A 61 -3.89 -6.14 -6.48
C GLU A 61 -3.90 -5.42 -5.13
N LEU A 62 -2.74 -5.27 -4.48
CA LEU A 62 -2.61 -4.55 -3.22
C LEU A 62 -2.64 -3.04 -3.40
N GLU A 63 -2.17 -2.54 -4.55
CA GLU A 63 -2.13 -1.10 -4.88
C GLU A 63 -3.43 -0.35 -4.53
N PRO A 64 -4.62 -0.74 -5.03
CA PRO A 64 -5.86 -0.03 -4.71
C PRO A 64 -6.24 -0.09 -3.22
N LEU A 65 -5.86 -1.15 -2.50
CA LEU A 65 -6.15 -1.30 -1.08
C LEU A 65 -5.34 -0.29 -0.24
N PHE A 66 -4.05 -0.15 -0.53
CA PHE A 66 -3.20 0.84 0.13
C PHE A 66 -3.56 2.28 -0.26
N VAL A 67 -3.85 2.52 -1.55
CA VAL A 67 -4.32 3.84 -2.01
C VAL A 67 -5.59 4.26 -1.26
N LYS A 68 -6.50 3.31 -0.98
CA LYS A 68 -7.70 3.58 -0.19
C LYS A 68 -7.35 4.07 1.22
N ILE A 69 -6.51 3.35 1.96
CA ILE A 69 -6.07 3.76 3.31
C ILE A 69 -5.43 5.13 3.28
N ILE A 70 -4.52 5.37 2.33
CA ILE A 70 -3.81 6.65 2.22
C ILE A 70 -4.80 7.80 1.98
N ASN A 71 -5.75 7.63 1.05
CA ASN A 71 -6.72 8.67 0.72
C ASN A 71 -7.72 8.96 1.85
N GLU A 72 -8.02 8.00 2.72
CA GLU A 72 -8.97 8.19 3.84
C GLU A 72 -8.53 9.30 4.82
N HIS A 73 -7.23 9.63 4.84
CA HIS A 73 -6.65 10.60 5.77
C HIS A 73 -6.22 11.93 5.12
N LEU A 74 -6.37 12.10 3.81
CA LEU A 74 -5.78 13.22 3.07
C LEU A 74 -6.83 14.16 2.49
N ASN A 75 -6.60 15.47 2.64
CA ASN A 75 -7.36 16.51 1.97
C ASN A 75 -6.55 17.06 0.79
N TYR A 76 -7.17 17.11 -0.40
CA TYR A 76 -6.51 17.51 -1.66
C TYR A 76 -6.92 18.91 -2.17
N GLU A 77 -7.70 19.67 -1.40
CA GLU A 77 -8.25 20.98 -1.81
C GLU A 77 -7.20 22.10 -1.89
N SER A 78 -6.05 21.93 -1.26
CA SER A 78 -4.89 22.84 -1.37
C SER A 78 -3.61 22.18 -0.85
N THR A 79 -2.46 22.74 -1.21
CA THR A 79 -1.14 22.38 -0.65
C THR A 79 -1.13 22.48 0.89
N ALA A 80 -1.75 23.53 1.45
CA ALA A 80 -1.85 23.73 2.90
C ALA A 80 -2.72 22.66 3.59
N ALA A 81 -3.89 22.34 3.03
CA ALA A 81 -4.77 21.30 3.57
C ALA A 81 -4.14 19.90 3.47
N PHE A 82 -3.48 19.62 2.34
CA PHE A 82 -2.75 18.37 2.12
C PHE A 82 -1.61 18.20 3.14
N SER A 83 -0.73 19.19 3.26
CA SER A 83 0.41 19.13 4.20
C SER A 83 -0.07 18.95 5.65
N LYS A 84 -1.11 19.69 6.06
CA LYS A 84 -1.67 19.59 7.42
C LYS A 84 -2.24 18.19 7.71
N THR A 85 -3.03 17.64 6.78
CA THR A 85 -3.65 16.33 6.97
C THR A 85 -2.63 15.20 6.87
N TRP A 86 -1.63 15.32 6.00
CA TRP A 86 -0.50 14.39 5.91
C TRP A 86 0.29 14.32 7.21
N GLN A 87 0.72 15.47 7.76
CA GLN A 87 1.49 15.51 9.01
C GLN A 87 0.69 14.89 10.15
N LYS A 88 -0.60 15.25 10.29
CA LYS A 88 -1.50 14.63 11.26
C LYS A 88 -1.57 13.11 11.10
N ALA A 89 -1.70 12.61 9.87
CA ALA A 89 -1.80 11.18 9.60
C ALA A 89 -0.51 10.44 9.97
N ILE A 90 0.65 10.99 9.60
CA ILE A 90 1.95 10.47 10.07
C ILE A 90 2.01 10.47 11.60
N ASP A 91 1.52 11.53 12.23
CA ASP A 91 1.64 11.69 13.67
C ASP A 91 0.77 10.75 14.49
N SER A 92 -0.43 10.42 13.99
CA SER A 92 -1.49 9.83 14.80
C SER A 92 -2.17 8.58 14.22
N GLU A 93 -1.89 8.20 12.97
CA GLU A 93 -2.62 7.13 12.28
C GLU A 93 -1.67 5.95 11.92
N PRO A 94 -1.59 4.89 12.76
CA PRO A 94 -0.67 3.78 12.53
C PRO A 94 -0.88 3.07 11.20
N ASN A 95 -2.13 2.92 10.76
CA ASN A 95 -2.45 2.28 9.48
C ASN A 95 -1.99 3.12 8.28
N PHE A 96 -2.06 4.45 8.39
CA PHE A 96 -1.52 5.33 7.36
C PHE A 96 0.00 5.18 7.27
N VAL A 97 0.70 5.20 8.42
CA VAL A 97 2.16 5.02 8.47
C VAL A 97 2.56 3.67 7.89
N ALA A 98 1.90 2.59 8.30
CA ALA A 98 2.13 1.25 7.79
C ALA A 98 1.90 1.18 6.26
N ALA A 99 0.83 1.81 5.77
CA ALA A 99 0.54 1.91 4.35
C ALA A 99 1.66 2.64 3.59
N ILE A 100 2.13 3.80 4.06
CA ILE A 100 3.23 4.55 3.44
C ILE A 100 4.52 3.73 3.36
N ILE A 101 4.87 3.00 4.44
CA ILE A 101 6.06 2.13 4.47
C ILE A 101 5.92 0.97 3.48
N ALA A 102 4.78 0.29 3.48
CA ALA A 102 4.51 -0.84 2.61
C ALA A 102 4.43 -0.43 1.12
N PHE A 103 4.09 0.82 0.83
CA PHE A 103 3.86 1.29 -0.54
C PHE A 103 5.14 1.37 -1.38
N GLY A 104 6.29 1.68 -0.78
CA GLY A 104 7.56 1.86 -1.50
C GLY A 104 7.98 0.63 -2.33
N PRO A 105 7.97 -0.58 -1.76
CA PRO A 105 8.24 -1.82 -2.52
C PRO A 105 7.13 -2.23 -3.51
N ILE A 106 5.91 -1.71 -3.36
CA ILE A 106 4.72 -2.09 -4.15
C ILE A 106 4.58 -1.21 -5.40
N MET A 107 4.87 0.09 -5.27
CA MET A 107 4.69 1.07 -6.34
C MET A 107 5.97 1.88 -6.58
N PRO A 108 6.37 2.09 -7.85
CA PRO A 108 7.43 3.05 -8.16
C PRO A 108 7.11 4.44 -7.63
N THR A 109 8.07 5.07 -6.93
CA THR A 109 7.90 6.39 -6.29
C THR A 109 7.39 7.45 -7.26
N GLU A 110 7.87 7.47 -8.50
CA GLU A 110 7.42 8.41 -9.54
C GLU A 110 5.91 8.31 -9.81
N LYS A 111 5.36 7.09 -9.83
CA LYS A 111 3.92 6.87 -10.04
C LYS A 111 3.12 7.42 -8.86
N GLY A 112 3.62 7.23 -7.63
CA GLY A 112 3.00 7.79 -6.42
C GLY A 112 2.98 9.32 -6.43
N ILE A 113 4.12 9.94 -6.75
CA ILE A 113 4.23 11.41 -6.85
C ILE A 113 3.27 11.97 -7.89
N LYS A 114 3.26 11.42 -9.11
CA LYS A 114 2.32 11.85 -10.17
C LYS A 114 0.86 11.68 -9.75
N GLY A 115 0.54 10.62 -9.02
CA GLY A 115 -0.80 10.37 -8.49
C GLY A 115 -1.23 11.37 -7.41
N LEU A 116 -0.30 11.90 -6.62
CA LEU A 116 -0.58 12.98 -5.67
C LEU A 116 -0.68 14.33 -6.39
N GLN A 117 0.24 14.61 -7.31
CA GLN A 117 0.28 15.84 -8.09
C GLN A 117 -1.01 16.06 -8.89
N SER A 118 -1.61 14.99 -9.43
CA SER A 118 -2.88 15.09 -10.17
C SER A 118 -4.12 15.32 -9.29
N LYS A 119 -3.99 15.14 -7.96
CA LYS A 119 -5.11 15.29 -7.00
C LYS A 119 -5.08 16.61 -6.26
N ILE A 120 -3.89 17.07 -5.85
CA ILE A 120 -3.74 18.28 -5.04
C ILE A 120 -4.00 19.52 -5.91
N GLN A 121 -4.91 20.38 -5.47
CA GLN A 121 -5.15 21.66 -6.13
C GLN A 121 -4.04 22.65 -5.79
N GLY A 122 -3.47 23.29 -6.81
CA GLY A 122 -2.41 24.28 -6.66
C GLY A 122 -1.64 24.50 -7.95
N GLU A 123 -0.65 25.39 -7.92
CA GLU A 123 0.33 25.55 -8.98
C GLU A 123 1.27 24.33 -9.00
N GLU A 124 1.73 23.92 -10.19
CA GLU A 124 2.45 22.65 -10.39
C GLU A 124 3.71 22.54 -9.52
N GLN A 125 4.56 23.58 -9.51
CA GLN A 125 5.79 23.59 -8.72
C GLN A 125 5.48 23.65 -7.23
N GLU A 126 4.48 24.45 -6.81
CA GLU A 126 4.04 24.51 -5.41
C GLU A 126 3.55 23.16 -4.88
N VAL A 127 2.77 22.43 -5.69
CA VAL A 127 2.29 21.08 -5.37
C VAL A 127 3.46 20.12 -5.23
N LEU A 128 4.44 20.17 -6.14
CA LEU A 128 5.59 19.30 -6.11
C LEU A 128 6.47 19.53 -4.87
N ASP A 129 6.74 20.79 -4.54
CA ASP A 129 7.48 21.19 -3.34
C ASP A 129 6.75 20.73 -2.07
N CYS A 130 5.42 20.85 -2.04
CA CYS A 130 4.58 20.36 -0.95
C CYS A 130 4.70 18.84 -0.78
N ILE A 131 4.64 18.07 -1.86
CA ILE A 131 4.79 16.61 -1.84
C ILE A 131 6.17 16.22 -1.29
N TYR A 132 7.25 16.85 -1.77
CA TYR A 132 8.60 16.57 -1.28
C TYR A 132 8.78 16.91 0.19
N HIS A 133 8.20 18.03 0.64
CA HIS A 133 8.20 18.39 2.05
C HIS A 133 7.47 17.32 2.90
N CYS A 134 6.31 16.85 2.45
CA CYS A 134 5.53 15.82 3.15
C CYS A 134 6.26 14.47 3.21
N ILE A 135 6.92 14.07 2.11
CA ILE A 135 7.76 12.86 2.07
C ILE A 135 8.93 13.02 3.04
N GLY A 136 9.63 14.15 3.02
CA GLY A 136 10.72 14.44 3.95
C GLY A 136 10.27 14.39 5.41
N TYR A 137 9.11 14.98 5.72
CA TYR A 137 8.49 14.91 7.04
C TYR A 137 8.22 13.46 7.48
N ALA A 138 7.67 12.63 6.59
CA ALA A 138 7.41 11.22 6.88
C ALA A 138 8.71 10.46 7.18
N VAL A 139 9.76 10.64 6.37
CA VAL A 139 11.06 9.99 6.59
C VAL A 139 11.62 10.32 7.98
N CYS A 140 11.61 11.61 8.36
CA CYS A 140 12.14 12.06 9.64
C CYS A 140 11.35 11.54 10.86
N ASN A 141 10.03 11.42 10.74
CA ASN A 141 9.16 11.08 11.87
C ASN A 141 8.82 9.59 11.98
N ILE A 142 8.98 8.82 10.91
CA ILE A 142 8.82 7.36 10.93
C ILE A 142 10.08 6.69 11.51
N GLN A 143 11.28 7.12 11.09
CA GLN A 143 12.55 6.51 11.55
C GLN A 143 12.78 6.69 13.05
N SER A 144 12.41 7.84 13.61
CA SER A 144 12.51 8.12 15.04
C SER A 144 11.64 7.20 15.90
N ARG A 145 10.58 6.61 15.32
CA ARG A 145 9.63 5.71 16.02
C ARG A 145 10.01 4.23 15.95
N GLN A 146 10.90 3.84 15.05
CA GLN A 146 11.41 2.46 14.96
C GLN A 146 12.66 2.21 15.81
N SER A 147 13.20 3.26 16.45
CA SER A 147 14.44 3.21 17.24
C SER A 147 14.20 3.16 18.76
N VAL A 148 13.00 2.78 19.20
CA VAL A 148 12.61 2.59 20.62
C VAL A 148 12.20 1.15 20.85
#